data_AF-K4EP94-F1
#
_entry.id   AF-K4EP94-F1
#
_cell.length_a   1.000
_cell.length_b   1.000
_cell.length_c   1.000
_cell.angle_alpha   90.00
_cell.angle_beta   90.00
_cell.angle_gamma   90.00
#
_symmetry.space_group_name_H-M   'P 1'
#
loop_
_entity.id
_entity.type
_entity.pdbx_description
1 polymer ?
#
loop_
_entity_poly.entity_id
_entity_poly.type
_entity_poly.pdbx_seq_one_letter_code
_entity_poly.pdbx_strand_id
1 'polypeptide(L)'
;GLTMVLRDERRPETPATGVPSSDAVDEDGNPVETAPVVDVDEEPDAEGYVAKPKEYVFHYPNGLEDFVAHLNKSKDPIHRKIVAYTGEGPGHQVEVAMQWNSGYSESVYTFANTINTHEGGTHEEGFRHALTATVNRYARDKKLIKEKDPALSGDDIREGLAAIVSVKISEPQFEGQTKTKLGNTEVKSFVQRVSNEWLADWFERNPNEAKTIVNKAVSSAQARLAARRARELVRRKSAGDIGGLPGKLSDCRSRDPESCELYIVEGDSAGGSAKAGRDSMHQAILPIRGKII
;
A
#
# COMPACT_ATOMS: atom_id res chain seq x y z
N GLY A 1 -14.31 19.35 -3.09
CA GLY A 1 -13.08 19.38 -2.28
C GLY A 1 -13.35 19.04 -0.83
N LEU A 2 -12.35 18.51 -0.14
CA LEU A 2 -12.37 18.17 1.30
C LEU A 2 -11.54 19.20 2.07
N THR A 3 -12.07 19.75 3.17
CA THR A 3 -11.29 20.57 4.11
C THR A 3 -11.35 19.94 5.49
N MET A 4 -10.20 19.62 6.09
CA MET A 4 -10.08 19.13 7.46
C MET A 4 -9.16 20.07 8.24
N VAL A 5 -9.58 20.45 9.45
CA VAL A 5 -8.75 21.22 10.38
C VAL A 5 -8.44 20.31 11.56
N LEU A 6 -7.17 19.97 11.73
CA LEU A 6 -6.68 19.19 12.87
C LEU A 6 -5.98 20.15 13.82
N ARG A 7 -6.54 20.28 15.02
CA ARG A 7 -5.94 21.06 16.11
C ARG A 7 -5.37 20.10 17.13
N ASP A 8 -4.06 20.16 17.32
CA ASP A 8 -3.38 19.46 18.40
C ASP A 8 -3.24 20.42 19.58
N GLU A 9 -4.08 20.21 20.59
CA GLU A 9 -4.11 20.98 21.85
C GLU A 9 -3.23 20.33 22.94
N ARG A 10 -2.47 19.27 22.61
CA ARG A 10 -1.59 18.61 23.57
C ARG A 10 -0.45 19.53 23.96
N ARG A 11 -0.10 19.48 25.25
CA ARG A 11 0.99 20.24 25.85
C ARG A 11 2.32 19.91 25.14
N PRO A 12 3.14 20.90 24.77
CA PRO A 12 4.44 20.65 24.18
C PRO A 12 5.36 19.91 25.17
N GLU A 13 6.22 19.04 24.66
CA GLU A 13 7.19 18.27 25.48
C GLU A 13 8.34 19.14 26.04
N THR A 14 8.47 20.38 25.56
CA THR A 14 9.55 21.30 25.96
C THR A 14 8.96 22.52 26.67
N PRO A 15 9.43 22.84 27.89
CA PRO A 15 9.05 24.08 28.59
C PRO A 15 9.42 25.31 27.76
N ALA A 16 8.64 26.39 27.88
CA ALA A 16 8.89 27.66 27.18
C ALA A 16 10.19 28.35 27.63
N THR A 17 10.78 27.91 28.73
CA THR A 17 12.09 28.37 29.19
C THR A 17 13.18 27.63 28.44
N GLY A 18 13.66 28.21 27.34
CA GLY A 18 15.06 28.00 26.96
C GLY A 18 15.91 28.32 28.18
N VAL A 19 16.73 27.36 28.63
CA VAL A 19 17.72 27.61 29.67
C VAL A 19 18.57 28.80 29.18
N PRO A 20 18.64 29.94 29.91
CA PRO A 20 19.53 31.00 29.52
C PRO A 20 20.95 30.42 29.56
N SER A 21 21.66 30.42 28.44
CA SER A 21 23.10 30.20 28.49
C SER A 21 23.70 31.37 29.27
N SER A 22 24.19 31.10 30.47
CA SER A 22 24.77 32.10 31.39
C SER A 22 26.10 32.70 30.93
N ASP A 23 26.46 32.54 29.65
CA ASP A 23 27.83 32.78 29.17
C ASP A 23 27.98 34.08 28.33
N ALA A 24 26.95 34.93 28.27
CA ALA A 24 27.04 36.24 27.62
C ALA A 24 27.38 37.34 28.64
N VAL A 25 28.65 37.74 28.67
CA VAL A 25 29.17 38.93 29.36
C VAL A 25 29.39 40.06 28.35
N ASP A 26 29.16 41.30 28.76
CA ASP A 26 29.52 42.48 27.97
C ASP A 26 31.05 42.72 27.97
N GLU A 27 31.54 43.68 27.18
CA GLU A 27 32.97 44.02 27.09
C GLU A 27 33.59 44.48 28.42
N ASP A 28 32.75 44.80 29.43
CA ASP A 28 33.15 45.20 30.78
C ASP A 28 33.01 44.06 31.82
N GLY A 29 32.62 42.85 31.39
CA GLY A 29 32.55 41.66 32.23
C GLY A 29 31.30 41.55 33.11
N ASN A 30 30.25 42.34 32.85
CA ASN A 30 28.99 42.25 33.57
C ASN A 30 28.03 41.24 32.89
N PRO A 31 27.20 40.51 33.67
CA PRO A 31 26.18 39.63 33.10
C PRO A 31 25.12 40.43 32.34
N VAL A 32 24.89 40.08 31.08
CA VAL A 32 23.78 40.67 30.30
C VAL A 32 22.51 39.87 30.56
N GLU A 33 21.57 40.43 31.33
CA GLU A 33 20.20 39.91 31.40
C GLU A 33 19.47 40.22 30.09
N THR A 34 19.61 39.36 29.07
CA THR A 34 18.62 39.33 27.98
C THR A 34 17.39 38.57 28.47
N ALA A 35 16.39 39.29 28.95
CA ALA A 35 15.07 38.71 29.20
C ALA A 35 14.54 38.11 27.88
N PRO A 36 14.02 36.86 27.89
CA PRO A 36 13.37 36.32 26.71
C PRO A 36 12.15 37.18 26.39
N VAL A 37 12.05 37.63 25.14
CA VAL A 37 10.85 38.31 24.63
C VAL A 37 9.74 37.27 24.64
N VAL A 38 8.87 37.34 25.64
CA VAL A 38 7.64 36.56 25.69
C VAL A 38 6.64 37.31 24.81
N ASP A 39 6.21 36.71 23.70
CA ASP A 39 5.07 37.21 22.93
C ASP A 39 3.88 37.36 23.88
N VAL A 40 3.29 38.56 23.93
CA VAL A 40 2.49 39.08 25.06
C VAL A 40 1.09 38.45 25.18
N ASP A 41 0.73 37.50 24.31
CA ASP A 41 -0.65 37.01 24.17
C ASP A 41 -0.90 35.58 24.69
N GLU A 42 0.06 34.91 25.34
CA GLU A 42 -0.12 33.53 25.80
C GLU A 42 0.18 33.38 27.31
N GLU A 43 -0.87 33.28 28.14
CA GLU A 43 -0.72 33.01 29.59
C GLU A 43 -0.15 31.59 29.81
N PRO A 44 1.00 31.45 30.52
CA PRO A 44 1.52 30.14 30.85
C PRO A 44 0.62 29.43 31.87
N ASP A 45 0.52 28.10 31.76
CA ASP A 45 -0.18 27.30 32.75
C ASP A 45 0.51 27.30 34.12
N ALA A 46 -0.10 26.69 35.13
CA ALA A 46 0.39 26.66 36.51
C ALA A 46 1.81 26.08 36.68
N GLU A 47 2.36 25.42 35.65
CA GLU A 47 3.72 24.87 35.67
C GLU A 47 4.65 25.55 34.64
N GLY A 48 4.24 26.69 34.06
CA GLY A 48 5.07 27.52 33.20
C GLY A 48 5.08 27.13 31.71
N TYR A 49 4.12 26.31 31.25
CA TYR A 49 4.06 25.89 29.85
C TYR A 49 3.09 26.75 29.06
N VAL A 50 3.53 27.16 27.88
CA VAL A 50 2.71 27.85 26.90
C VAL A 50 2.25 26.81 25.87
N ALA A 51 0.96 26.48 25.88
CA ALA A 51 0.39 25.59 24.88
C ALA A 51 0.32 26.33 23.54
N LYS A 52 1.26 26.05 22.63
CA LYS A 52 1.15 26.49 21.23
C LYS A 52 0.30 25.48 20.46
N PRO A 53 -1.00 25.76 20.22
CA PRO A 53 -1.84 24.83 19.47
C PRO A 53 -1.25 24.65 18.06
N LYS A 54 -0.95 23.41 17.68
CA LYS A 54 -0.53 23.11 16.31
C LYS A 54 -1.80 22.93 15.47
N GLU A 55 -2.07 23.88 14.59
CA GLU A 55 -3.15 23.78 13.62
C GLU A 55 -2.62 23.26 12.29
N TYR A 56 -3.23 22.18 11.79
CA TYR A 56 -2.98 21.65 10.45
C TYR A 56 -4.28 21.77 9.64
N VAL A 57 -4.23 22.53 8.55
CA VAL A 57 -5.34 22.65 7.60
C VAL A 57 -5.04 21.79 6.38
N PHE A 58 -5.86 20.78 6.14
CA PHE A 58 -5.81 19.92 4.96
C PHE A 58 -6.93 20.33 4.01
N HIS A 59 -6.60 20.80 2.81
CA HIS A 59 -7.58 21.17 1.79
C HIS A 59 -7.26 20.49 0.46
N TYR A 60 -8.18 19.67 -0.04
CA TYR A 60 -8.02 18.85 -1.25
C TYR A 60 -9.18 19.13 -2.22
N PRO A 61 -9.05 20.13 -3.11
CA PRO A 61 -10.13 20.54 -4.00
C PRO A 61 -10.54 19.45 -4.99
N ASN A 62 -9.59 18.64 -5.49
CA ASN A 62 -9.81 17.62 -6.52
C ASN A 62 -10.11 16.22 -5.94
N GLY A 63 -10.27 16.11 -4.62
CA GLY A 63 -10.73 14.88 -3.96
C GLY A 63 -9.76 13.72 -4.17
N LEU A 64 -10.24 12.62 -4.76
CA LEU A 64 -9.44 11.40 -4.93
C LEU A 64 -8.23 11.59 -5.85
N GLU A 65 -8.26 12.55 -6.78
CA GLU A 65 -7.12 12.87 -7.64
C GLU A 65 -5.92 13.37 -6.82
N ASP A 66 -6.18 14.28 -5.87
CA ASP A 66 -5.15 14.80 -4.97
C ASP A 66 -4.59 13.68 -4.07
N PHE A 67 -5.43 12.71 -3.71
CA PHE A 67 -5.00 11.57 -2.90
C PHE A 67 -4.13 10.60 -3.71
N VAL A 68 -4.47 10.29 -4.97
CA VAL A 68 -3.57 9.50 -5.84
C VAL A 68 -2.25 10.23 -6.08
N ALA A 69 -2.28 11.55 -6.31
CA ALA A 69 -1.07 12.35 -6.44
C ALA A 69 -0.21 12.31 -5.18
N HIS A 70 -0.82 12.32 -3.99
CA HIS A 70 -0.14 12.15 -2.72
C HIS A 70 0.51 10.76 -2.59
N LEU A 71 -0.21 9.69 -2.94
CA LEU A 71 0.31 8.31 -2.90
C LEU A 71 1.51 8.09 -3.85
N ASN A 72 1.50 8.78 -4.99
CA ASN A 72 2.59 8.73 -5.96
C ASN A 72 3.70 9.76 -5.68
N LYS A 73 3.62 10.57 -4.62
CA LYS A 73 4.66 11.58 -4.31
C LYS A 73 6.06 10.97 -4.10
N SER A 74 6.12 9.75 -3.57
CA SER A 74 7.36 8.99 -3.33
C SER A 74 7.69 7.99 -4.45
N LYS A 75 6.92 7.99 -5.54
CA LYS A 75 7.05 7.06 -6.67
C LYS A 75 7.21 7.84 -7.97
N ASP A 76 7.62 7.19 -9.05
CA ASP A 76 7.70 7.84 -10.37
C ASP A 76 6.49 7.47 -11.24
N PRO A 77 5.53 8.38 -11.49
CA PRO A 77 4.41 8.12 -12.38
C PRO A 77 4.87 7.86 -13.82
N ILE A 78 4.32 6.84 -14.48
CA ILE A 78 4.67 6.51 -15.87
C ILE A 78 3.81 7.28 -16.90
N HIS A 79 2.75 7.95 -16.45
CA HIS A 79 1.92 8.82 -17.27
C HIS A 79 1.45 10.04 -16.47
N ARG A 80 1.25 11.17 -17.15
CA ARG A 80 0.95 12.46 -16.50
C ARG A 80 -0.51 12.59 -16.04
N LYS A 81 -1.45 12.04 -16.80
CA LYS A 81 -2.89 12.20 -16.56
C LYS A 81 -3.38 11.15 -15.56
N ILE A 82 -3.95 11.58 -14.44
CA ILE A 82 -4.64 10.69 -13.52
C ILE A 82 -5.95 10.25 -14.16
N VAL A 83 -6.29 8.97 -14.04
CA VAL A 83 -7.60 8.46 -14.47
C VAL A 83 -8.56 8.69 -13.33
N ALA A 84 -9.53 9.60 -13.51
CA ALA A 84 -10.56 9.86 -12.52
C ALA A 84 -11.94 9.82 -13.17
N TYR A 85 -12.89 9.18 -12.51
CA TYR A 85 -14.28 9.10 -12.96
C TYR A 85 -15.24 8.89 -11.79
N THR A 86 -16.47 9.35 -12.00
CA THR A 86 -17.61 9.12 -11.11
C THR A 86 -18.69 8.35 -11.85
N GLY A 87 -19.48 7.60 -11.10
CA GLY A 87 -20.68 6.94 -11.60
C GLY A 87 -21.76 6.95 -10.54
N GLU A 88 -23.00 7.16 -10.98
CA GLU A 88 -24.18 7.15 -10.13
C GLU A 88 -25.14 6.08 -10.61
N GLY A 89 -25.80 5.43 -9.65
CA GLY A 89 -26.83 4.44 -9.87
C GLY A 89 -27.89 4.51 -8.77
N PRO A 90 -28.95 3.71 -8.86
CA PRO A 90 -30.00 3.70 -7.84
C PRO A 90 -29.42 3.29 -6.47
N GLY A 91 -29.36 4.21 -5.51
CA GLY A 91 -28.86 3.96 -4.15
C GLY A 91 -27.34 3.76 -4.03
N HIS A 92 -26.57 3.96 -5.11
CA HIS A 92 -25.14 3.73 -5.16
C HIS A 92 -24.41 4.83 -5.94
N GLN A 93 -23.27 5.30 -5.43
CA GLN A 93 -22.34 6.17 -6.15
C GLN A 93 -20.94 5.56 -6.05
N VAL A 94 -20.15 5.67 -7.11
CA VAL A 94 -18.74 5.28 -7.14
C VAL A 94 -17.90 6.45 -7.64
N GLU A 95 -16.75 6.65 -7.02
CA GLU A 95 -15.71 7.57 -7.44
C GLU A 95 -14.39 6.81 -7.42
N VAL A 96 -13.67 6.85 -8.54
CA VAL A 96 -12.39 6.16 -8.69
C VAL A 96 -11.36 7.15 -9.20
N ALA A 97 -10.18 7.14 -8.60
CA ALA A 97 -8.99 7.78 -9.14
C ALA A 97 -7.85 6.76 -9.18
N MET A 98 -7.05 6.76 -10.24
CA MET A 98 -5.90 5.87 -10.34
C MET A 98 -4.79 6.37 -11.28
N GLN A 99 -3.58 5.90 -11.02
CA GLN A 99 -2.39 6.20 -11.83
C GLN A 99 -1.33 5.12 -11.64
N TRP A 100 -0.67 4.74 -12.73
CA TRP A 100 0.45 3.81 -12.69
C TRP A 100 1.77 4.54 -12.44
N ASN A 101 2.66 3.87 -11.71
CA ASN A 101 4.04 4.28 -11.45
C ASN A 101 5.04 3.20 -11.90
N SER A 102 6.33 3.53 -11.82
CA SER A 102 7.44 2.65 -12.20
C SER A 102 7.63 1.46 -11.25
N GLY A 103 7.05 1.50 -10.05
CA GLY A 103 7.20 0.49 -9.02
C GLY A 103 6.54 -0.85 -9.36
N TYR A 104 6.82 -1.83 -8.50
CA TYR A 104 6.33 -3.20 -8.61
C TYR A 104 5.21 -3.55 -7.62
N SER A 105 4.92 -2.65 -6.67
CA SER A 105 3.88 -2.87 -5.66
C SER A 105 2.52 -2.36 -6.14
N GLU A 106 1.48 -3.16 -5.89
CA GLU A 106 0.09 -2.74 -5.98
C GLU A 106 -0.24 -1.83 -4.78
N SER A 107 -0.95 -0.73 -5.00
CA SER A 107 -1.41 0.18 -3.96
C SER A 107 -2.85 0.58 -4.24
N VAL A 108 -3.77 -0.38 -4.08
CA VAL A 108 -5.21 -0.18 -4.24
C VAL A 108 -5.84 -0.01 -2.87
N TYR A 109 -6.42 1.17 -2.63
CA TYR A 109 -7.15 1.48 -1.41
C TYR A 109 -8.63 1.58 -1.72
N THR A 110 -9.46 0.93 -0.90
CA THR A 110 -10.90 0.88 -1.13
C THR A 110 -11.66 1.41 0.07
N PHE A 111 -12.76 2.11 -0.21
CA PHE A 111 -13.57 2.79 0.79
C PHE A 111 -15.05 2.57 0.51
N ALA A 112 -15.82 2.32 1.56
CA ALA A 112 -17.28 2.31 1.50
C ALA A 112 -17.83 3.28 2.54
N ASN A 113 -18.58 4.30 2.11
CA ASN A 113 -19.09 5.36 2.98
C ASN A 113 -17.99 5.98 3.86
N THR A 114 -16.83 6.30 3.27
CA THR A 114 -15.61 6.82 3.93
C THR A 114 -14.88 5.86 4.87
N ILE A 115 -15.38 4.65 5.09
CA ILE A 115 -14.73 3.60 5.88
C ILE A 115 -13.76 2.83 4.99
N ASN A 116 -12.51 2.68 5.44
CA ASN A 116 -11.49 1.91 4.72
C ASN A 116 -11.80 0.40 4.80
N THR A 117 -12.02 -0.21 3.63
CA THR A 117 -12.26 -1.64 3.48
C THR A 117 -10.98 -2.37 3.11
N HIS A 118 -10.06 -2.50 4.07
CA HIS A 118 -8.73 -3.06 3.81
C HIS A 118 -8.71 -4.57 3.51
N GLU A 119 -9.78 -5.29 3.85
CA GLU A 119 -10.00 -6.67 3.40
C GLU A 119 -10.73 -6.75 2.04
N GLY A 120 -11.00 -5.58 1.45
CA GLY A 120 -11.61 -5.40 0.14
C GLY A 120 -13.12 -5.55 0.13
N GLY A 121 -13.65 -6.28 -0.84
CA GLY A 121 -15.09 -6.52 -0.97
C GLY A 121 -15.59 -6.44 -2.40
N THR A 122 -16.92 -6.39 -2.53
CA THR A 122 -17.62 -6.48 -3.82
C THR A 122 -17.29 -5.34 -4.78
N HIS A 123 -17.14 -4.12 -4.28
CA HIS A 123 -16.70 -2.94 -5.04
C HIS A 123 -15.29 -3.12 -5.60
N GLU A 124 -14.35 -3.61 -4.80
CA GLU A 124 -12.98 -3.86 -5.22
C GLU A 124 -12.91 -4.95 -6.29
N GLU A 125 -13.63 -6.07 -6.09
CA GLU A 125 -13.69 -7.15 -7.06
C GLU A 125 -14.25 -6.71 -8.41
N GLY A 126 -15.30 -5.87 -8.38
CA GLY A 126 -15.92 -5.29 -9.58
C GLY A 126 -14.93 -4.42 -10.35
N PHE A 127 -14.22 -3.54 -9.65
CA PHE A 127 -13.16 -2.71 -10.22
C PHE A 127 -12.02 -3.55 -10.81
N ARG A 128 -11.50 -4.54 -10.06
CA ARG A 128 -10.40 -5.41 -10.51
C ARG A 128 -10.77 -6.20 -11.77
N HIS A 129 -11.99 -6.71 -11.85
CA HIS A 129 -12.49 -7.40 -13.04
C HIS A 129 -12.61 -6.45 -14.24
N ALA A 130 -13.22 -5.28 -14.06
CA ALA A 130 -13.40 -4.31 -15.13
C ALA A 130 -12.06 -3.80 -15.68
N LEU A 131 -11.09 -3.51 -14.81
CA LEU A 131 -9.75 -3.10 -15.19
C LEU A 131 -9.06 -4.19 -16.03
N THR A 132 -9.06 -5.42 -15.53
CA THR A 132 -8.42 -6.56 -16.21
C THR A 132 -9.04 -6.81 -17.59
N ALA A 133 -10.38 -6.79 -17.68
CA ALA A 133 -11.10 -7.00 -18.93
C ALA A 133 -10.85 -5.89 -19.95
N THR A 134 -10.90 -4.64 -19.51
CA THR A 134 -10.75 -3.47 -20.40
C THR A 134 -9.32 -3.35 -20.93
N VAL A 135 -8.31 -3.52 -20.09
CA VAL A 135 -6.91 -3.48 -20.52
C VAL A 135 -6.60 -4.62 -21.51
N ASN A 136 -7.07 -5.84 -21.24
CA ASN A 136 -6.87 -6.95 -22.18
C ASN A 136 -7.57 -6.73 -23.53
N ARG A 137 -8.81 -6.21 -23.52
CA ARG A 137 -9.55 -5.87 -24.74
C ARG A 137 -8.78 -4.83 -25.56
N TYR A 138 -8.41 -3.71 -24.94
CA TYR A 138 -7.65 -2.64 -25.59
C TYR A 138 -6.30 -3.13 -26.12
N ALA A 139 -5.58 -3.96 -25.36
CA ALA A 139 -4.29 -4.49 -25.77
C ALA A 139 -4.39 -5.39 -27.03
N ARG A 140 -5.48 -6.16 -27.17
CA ARG A 140 -5.73 -6.97 -28.38
C ARG A 140 -6.18 -6.12 -29.56
N ASP A 141 -7.12 -5.20 -29.34
CA ASP A 141 -7.67 -4.35 -30.40
C ASP A 141 -6.58 -3.47 -31.04
N LYS A 142 -5.66 -2.93 -30.24
CA LYS A 142 -4.51 -2.15 -30.71
C LYS A 142 -3.28 -2.99 -31.08
N LYS A 143 -3.40 -4.33 -31.08
CA LYS A 143 -2.32 -5.29 -31.41
C LYS A 143 -1.03 -5.08 -30.59
N LEU A 144 -1.17 -4.62 -29.35
CA LEU A 144 -0.07 -4.48 -28.40
C LEU A 144 0.35 -5.84 -27.82
N ILE A 145 -0.57 -6.81 -27.86
CA ILE A 145 -0.33 -8.21 -27.55
C ILE A 145 -0.69 -9.04 -28.78
N LYS A 146 0.11 -10.04 -29.12
CA LYS A 146 -0.18 -10.93 -30.24
C LYS A 146 -1.35 -11.85 -29.87
N GLU A 147 -2.20 -12.20 -30.83
CA GLU A 147 -3.34 -13.10 -30.57
C GLU A 147 -2.94 -14.46 -29.97
N LYS A 148 -1.73 -14.93 -30.27
CA LYS A 148 -1.19 -16.20 -29.76
C LYS A 148 -0.61 -16.10 -28.35
N ASP A 149 -0.30 -14.88 -27.89
CA ASP A 149 0.27 -14.69 -26.57
C ASP A 149 -0.83 -14.81 -25.50
N PRO A 150 -0.52 -15.36 -24.32
CA PRO A 150 -1.48 -15.46 -23.23
C PRO A 150 -1.97 -14.07 -22.82
N ALA A 151 -3.22 -14.00 -22.37
CA ALA A 151 -3.78 -12.78 -21.81
C ALA A 151 -2.99 -12.32 -20.58
N LEU A 152 -2.98 -11.01 -20.35
CA LEU A 152 -2.41 -10.42 -19.14
C LEU A 152 -3.26 -10.84 -17.95
N SER A 153 -2.61 -11.29 -16.88
CA SER A 153 -3.30 -11.54 -15.61
C SER A 153 -3.62 -10.22 -14.91
N GLY A 154 -4.57 -10.26 -13.97
CA GLY A 154 -4.90 -9.06 -13.19
C GLY A 154 -3.71 -8.52 -12.41
N ASP A 155 -2.83 -9.40 -11.91
CA ASP A 155 -1.63 -9.02 -11.16
C ASP A 155 -0.63 -8.28 -12.06
N ASP A 156 -0.45 -8.74 -13.30
CA ASP A 156 0.42 -8.08 -14.29
C ASP A 156 -0.04 -6.64 -14.58
N ILE A 157 -1.36 -6.40 -14.56
CA ILE A 157 -1.97 -5.09 -14.85
C ILE A 157 -1.93 -4.16 -13.63
N ARG A 158 -2.10 -4.72 -12.42
CA ARG A 158 -2.12 -3.94 -11.16
C ARG A 158 -0.73 -3.69 -10.59
N GLU A 159 0.31 -4.29 -11.15
CA GLU A 159 1.69 -3.99 -10.79
C GLU A 159 1.99 -2.48 -10.97
N GLY A 160 2.41 -1.82 -9.89
CA GLY A 160 2.69 -0.38 -9.89
C GLY A 160 1.44 0.50 -10.02
N LEU A 161 0.23 -0.04 -9.86
CA LEU A 161 -1.01 0.73 -9.82
C LEU A 161 -1.20 1.36 -8.44
N ALA A 162 -1.35 2.68 -8.40
CA ALA A 162 -1.94 3.39 -7.27
C ALA A 162 -3.40 3.71 -7.62
N ALA A 163 -4.36 3.16 -6.89
CA ALA A 163 -5.78 3.40 -7.15
C ALA A 163 -6.54 3.60 -5.84
N ILE A 164 -7.57 4.43 -5.91
CA ILE A 164 -8.52 4.64 -4.83
C ILE A 164 -9.91 4.40 -5.38
N VAL A 165 -10.66 3.50 -4.76
CA VAL A 165 -12.04 3.16 -5.12
C VAL A 165 -12.93 3.52 -3.94
N SER A 166 -13.71 4.58 -4.08
CA SER A 166 -14.65 5.04 -3.05
C SER A 166 -16.08 4.80 -3.50
N VAL A 167 -16.86 4.05 -2.72
CA VAL A 167 -18.29 3.85 -2.97
C VAL A 167 -19.12 4.50 -1.87
N LYS A 168 -20.26 5.08 -2.25
CA LYS A 168 -21.30 5.52 -1.33
C LYS A 168 -22.55 4.67 -1.57
N ILE A 169 -23.07 4.08 -0.51
CA ILE A 169 -24.15 3.07 -0.56
C ILE A 169 -25.17 3.42 0.51
N SER A 170 -26.46 3.43 0.14
CA SER A 170 -27.56 3.68 1.09
C SER A 170 -27.65 2.63 2.19
N GLU A 171 -27.57 1.34 1.84
CA GLU A 171 -27.67 0.20 2.77
C GLU A 171 -26.42 -0.69 2.69
N PRO A 172 -25.29 -0.29 3.31
CA PRO A 172 -24.06 -1.08 3.25
C PRO A 172 -24.15 -2.34 4.12
N GLN A 173 -23.77 -3.47 3.55
CA GLN A 173 -23.64 -4.76 4.22
C GLN A 173 -22.15 -5.11 4.30
N PHE A 174 -21.65 -5.35 5.51
CA PHE A 174 -20.26 -5.74 5.73
C PHE A 174 -20.16 -7.17 6.23
N GLU A 175 -19.10 -7.86 5.83
CA GLU A 175 -18.73 -9.15 6.42
C GLU A 175 -18.00 -8.89 7.76
N GLY A 176 -18.52 -9.49 8.84
CA GLY A 176 -17.92 -9.39 10.17
C GLY A 176 -18.16 -8.08 10.91
N GLN A 177 -17.68 -8.02 12.16
CA GLN A 177 -17.90 -6.89 13.07
C GLN A 177 -17.05 -5.66 12.73
N THR A 178 -15.86 -5.88 12.17
CA THR A 178 -14.83 -4.85 11.96
C THR A 178 -15.11 -3.96 10.74
N LYS A 179 -16.22 -4.18 10.00
CA LYS A 179 -16.63 -3.42 8.80
C LYS A 179 -15.51 -3.30 7.75
N THR A 180 -14.74 -4.37 7.59
CA THR A 180 -13.49 -4.42 6.81
C THR A 180 -13.69 -4.86 5.38
N LYS A 181 -14.77 -5.58 5.11
CA LYS A 181 -15.08 -6.14 3.80
C LYS A 181 -16.53 -5.88 3.41
N LEU A 182 -16.75 -5.31 2.24
CA LEU A 182 -18.08 -5.02 1.71
C LEU A 182 -18.70 -6.26 1.05
N GLY A 183 -19.96 -6.58 1.41
CA GLY A 183 -20.70 -7.76 0.96
C GLY A 183 -21.86 -7.52 -0.02
N ASN A 184 -22.18 -6.25 -0.35
CA ASN A 184 -23.26 -5.93 -1.29
C ASN A 184 -22.98 -6.44 -2.72
N THR A 185 -23.65 -7.50 -3.15
CA THR A 185 -23.41 -8.13 -4.47
C THR A 185 -23.76 -7.23 -5.66
N GLU A 186 -24.77 -6.37 -5.51
CA GLU A 186 -25.22 -5.39 -6.49
C GLU A 186 -24.15 -4.33 -6.78
N VAL A 187 -23.34 -3.98 -5.78
CA VAL A 187 -22.26 -3.00 -5.90
C VAL A 187 -21.17 -3.52 -6.83
N LYS A 188 -20.88 -4.84 -6.82
CA LYS A 188 -19.90 -5.45 -7.74
C LYS A 188 -20.25 -5.18 -9.19
N SER A 189 -21.50 -5.50 -9.57
CA SER A 189 -21.99 -5.34 -10.94
C SER A 189 -22.07 -3.87 -11.34
N PHE A 190 -22.47 -3.00 -10.40
CA PHE A 190 -22.51 -1.56 -10.61
C PHE A 190 -21.12 -0.98 -10.90
N VAL A 191 -20.15 -1.21 -10.01
CA VAL A 191 -18.77 -0.72 -10.18
C VAL A 191 -18.16 -1.31 -11.46
N GLN A 192 -18.34 -2.61 -11.70
CA GLN A 192 -17.81 -3.25 -12.90
C GLN A 192 -18.32 -2.62 -14.18
N ARG A 193 -19.62 -2.30 -14.26
CA ARG A 193 -20.22 -1.65 -15.44
C ARG A 193 -19.64 -0.24 -15.65
N VAL A 194 -19.71 0.61 -14.63
CA VAL A 194 -19.21 1.99 -14.67
C VAL A 194 -17.73 2.02 -15.06
N SER A 195 -16.91 1.18 -14.42
CA SER A 195 -15.48 1.09 -14.71
C SER A 195 -15.22 0.61 -16.14
N ASN A 196 -15.94 -0.39 -16.67
CA ASN A 196 -15.72 -0.84 -18.04
C ASN A 196 -16.01 0.26 -19.08
N GLU A 197 -17.09 1.01 -18.89
CA GLU A 197 -17.49 2.10 -19.79
C GLU A 197 -16.43 3.23 -19.77
N TRP A 198 -16.12 3.75 -18.58
CA TRP A 198 -15.19 4.87 -18.41
C TRP A 198 -13.76 4.52 -18.78
N LEU A 199 -13.28 3.32 -18.42
CA LEU A 199 -11.92 2.90 -18.76
C LEU A 199 -11.77 2.69 -20.26
N ALA A 200 -12.76 2.10 -20.94
CA ALA A 200 -12.70 1.92 -22.39
C ALA A 200 -12.57 3.27 -23.09
N ASP A 201 -13.43 4.22 -22.73
CA ASP A 201 -13.42 5.56 -23.29
C ASP A 201 -12.14 6.34 -22.96
N TRP A 202 -11.64 6.25 -21.72
CA TRP A 202 -10.38 6.93 -21.35
C TRP A 202 -9.18 6.39 -22.12
N PHE A 203 -9.09 5.07 -22.31
CA PHE A 203 -7.99 4.45 -23.07
C PHE A 203 -8.01 4.86 -24.55
N GLU A 204 -9.20 4.99 -25.15
CA GLU A 204 -9.34 5.49 -26.52
C GLU A 204 -9.00 6.98 -26.65
N ARG A 205 -9.39 7.81 -25.67
CA ARG A 205 -9.06 9.25 -25.63
C ARG A 205 -7.59 9.54 -25.35
N ASN A 206 -6.86 8.62 -24.73
CA ASN A 206 -5.47 8.80 -24.29
C ASN A 206 -4.56 7.66 -24.82
N PRO A 207 -4.37 7.54 -26.15
CA PRO A 207 -3.71 6.38 -26.74
C PRO A 207 -2.23 6.26 -26.36
N ASN A 208 -1.53 7.37 -26.11
CA ASN A 208 -0.12 7.37 -25.73
C ASN A 208 0.06 6.82 -24.32
N GLU A 209 -0.72 7.32 -23.37
CA GLU A 209 -0.73 6.86 -21.97
C GLU A 209 -1.20 5.41 -21.88
N ALA A 210 -2.27 5.05 -22.60
CA ALA A 210 -2.77 3.69 -22.69
C ALA A 210 -1.71 2.70 -23.20
N LYS A 211 -0.95 3.08 -24.24
CA LYS A 211 0.16 2.27 -24.75
C LYS A 211 1.26 2.06 -23.70
N THR A 212 1.61 3.11 -22.94
CA THR A 212 2.59 3.01 -21.86
C THR A 212 2.12 2.06 -20.75
N ILE A 213 0.87 2.18 -20.33
CA ILE A 213 0.27 1.30 -19.31
C ILE A 213 0.29 -0.17 -19.76
N VAL A 214 -0.16 -0.45 -20.99
CA VAL A 214 -0.17 -1.81 -21.54
C VAL A 214 1.24 -2.37 -21.66
N ASN A 215 2.21 -1.57 -22.12
CA ASN A 215 3.60 -2.02 -22.21
C ASN A 215 4.21 -2.37 -20.85
N LYS A 216 3.87 -1.62 -19.79
CA LYS A 216 4.28 -1.96 -18.41
C LYS A 216 3.69 -3.31 -18.01
N ALA A 217 2.39 -3.53 -18.25
CA ALA A 217 1.75 -4.80 -17.93
C ALA A 217 2.31 -5.98 -18.74
N VAL A 218 2.66 -5.78 -20.01
CA VAL A 218 3.36 -6.78 -20.83
C VAL A 218 4.74 -7.10 -20.27
N SER A 219 5.49 -6.10 -19.82
CA SER A 219 6.80 -6.30 -19.18
C SER A 219 6.66 -7.12 -17.88
N SER A 220 5.68 -6.81 -17.03
CA SER A 220 5.37 -7.58 -15.83
C SER A 220 5.00 -9.04 -16.17
N ALA A 221 4.14 -9.25 -17.17
CA ALA A 221 3.76 -10.59 -17.63
C ALA A 221 4.97 -11.41 -18.14
N GLN A 222 5.87 -10.78 -18.88
CA GLN A 222 7.11 -11.43 -19.34
C GLN A 222 8.02 -11.80 -18.16
N ALA A 223 8.18 -10.92 -17.18
CA ALA A 223 8.95 -11.19 -15.96
C ALA A 223 8.35 -12.36 -15.17
N ARG A 224 7.02 -12.38 -14.99
CA ARG A 224 6.30 -13.49 -14.34
C ARG A 224 6.48 -14.82 -15.07
N LEU A 225 6.35 -14.83 -16.40
CA LEU A 225 6.55 -16.04 -17.21
C LEU A 225 8.00 -16.53 -17.17
N ALA A 226 8.97 -15.61 -17.21
CA ALA A 226 10.38 -15.94 -17.07
C ALA A 226 10.67 -16.55 -15.69
N ALA A 227 10.16 -15.94 -14.62
CA ALA A 227 10.28 -16.47 -13.25
C ALA A 227 9.62 -17.85 -13.10
N ARG A 228 8.45 -18.05 -13.72
CA ARG A 228 7.77 -19.36 -13.73
C ARG A 228 8.61 -20.43 -14.43
N ARG A 229 9.14 -20.13 -15.63
CA ARG A 229 10.02 -21.04 -16.37
C ARG A 229 11.29 -21.36 -15.59
N ALA A 230 11.90 -20.37 -14.94
CA ALA A 230 13.06 -20.58 -14.09
C ALA A 230 12.74 -21.52 -12.90
N ARG A 231 11.62 -21.29 -12.20
CA ARG A 231 11.17 -22.15 -11.10
C ARG A 231 10.86 -23.57 -11.58
N GLU A 232 10.21 -23.74 -12.72
CA GLU A 232 9.93 -25.05 -13.30
C GLU A 232 11.20 -25.79 -13.73
N LEU A 233 12.17 -25.09 -14.31
CA LEU A 233 13.46 -25.66 -14.69
C LEU A 233 14.25 -26.13 -13.47
N VAL A 234 14.22 -25.35 -12.37
CA VAL A 234 14.77 -25.76 -11.07
C VAL A 234 14.03 -26.98 -10.53
N ARG A 235 12.68 -26.96 -10.51
CA ARG A 235 11.87 -28.09 -10.01
C ARG A 235 12.08 -29.38 -10.82
N ARG A 236 12.24 -29.29 -12.14
CA ARG A 236 12.57 -30.46 -12.99
C ARG A 236 13.98 -30.99 -12.71
N LYS A 237 14.96 -30.11 -12.50
CA LYS A 237 16.30 -30.53 -12.05
C LYS A 237 16.28 -31.17 -10.66
N SER A 238 15.41 -30.70 -9.78
CA SER A 238 15.21 -31.25 -8.43
C SER A 238 14.29 -32.47 -8.38
N ALA A 239 13.77 -32.99 -9.50
CA ALA A 239 12.88 -34.16 -9.51
C ALA A 239 13.56 -35.48 -9.07
N GLY A 240 14.90 -35.47 -8.95
CA GLY A 240 15.69 -36.52 -8.30
C GLY A 240 16.36 -36.08 -6.98
N ASP A 241 16.20 -34.82 -6.56
CA ASP A 241 16.67 -34.35 -5.25
C ASP A 241 15.63 -34.74 -4.19
N ILE A 242 16.09 -35.45 -3.17
CA ILE A 242 15.32 -35.74 -1.97
C ILE A 242 14.88 -34.39 -1.37
N GLY A 243 13.58 -34.11 -1.40
CA GLY A 243 13.02 -32.81 -1.07
C GLY A 243 13.47 -32.26 0.29
N GLY A 244 13.48 -30.93 0.40
CA GLY A 244 13.86 -30.20 1.61
C GLY A 244 14.92 -29.12 1.35
N LEU A 245 15.46 -28.54 2.42
CA LEU A 245 16.65 -27.70 2.40
C LEU A 245 17.82 -28.49 3.03
N PRO A 246 18.36 -29.52 2.35
CA PRO A 246 19.39 -30.41 2.91
C PRO A 246 20.62 -29.60 3.36
N GLY A 247 21.03 -29.83 4.61
CA GLY A 247 22.14 -29.12 5.24
C GLY A 247 21.83 -27.72 5.77
N LYS A 248 20.64 -27.14 5.48
CA LYS A 248 20.17 -25.89 6.09
C LYS A 248 19.04 -26.14 7.08
N LEU A 249 17.92 -26.73 6.64
CA LEU A 249 16.80 -27.04 7.53
C LEU A 249 17.11 -28.31 8.32
N SER A 250 17.04 -28.20 9.64
CA SER A 250 16.91 -29.37 10.50
C SER A 250 15.42 -29.63 10.67
N ASP A 251 14.88 -30.62 9.96
CA ASP A 251 13.44 -30.91 9.97
C ASP A 251 12.99 -31.61 11.27
N CYS A 252 11.68 -31.64 11.51
CA CYS A 252 11.02 -32.41 12.58
C CYS A 252 10.55 -33.78 12.05
N ARG A 253 10.16 -34.70 12.95
CA ARG A 253 9.72 -36.06 12.56
C ARG A 253 8.23 -36.14 12.25
N SER A 254 7.42 -35.32 12.90
CA SER A 254 5.99 -35.22 12.64
C SER A 254 5.72 -34.66 11.24
N ARG A 255 4.63 -35.10 10.63
CA ARG A 255 4.12 -34.59 9.35
C ARG A 255 2.81 -33.84 9.49
N ASP A 256 2.31 -33.71 10.71
CA ASP A 256 1.08 -32.99 11.02
C ASP A 256 1.37 -31.49 11.18
N PRO A 257 0.90 -30.63 10.26
CA PRO A 257 1.21 -29.20 10.30
C PRO A 257 0.67 -28.48 11.54
N GLU A 258 -0.39 -28.97 12.17
CA GLU A 258 -1.01 -28.32 13.34
C GLU A 258 -0.17 -28.47 14.61
N SER A 259 0.61 -29.55 14.70
CA SER A 259 1.51 -29.82 15.83
C SER A 259 2.97 -29.41 15.57
N CYS A 260 3.31 -29.01 14.34
CA CYS A 260 4.67 -28.65 13.96
C CYS A 260 4.98 -27.17 14.15
N GLU A 261 6.17 -26.88 14.67
CA GLU A 261 6.68 -25.53 14.88
C GLU A 261 7.98 -25.31 14.08
N LEU A 262 8.17 -24.13 13.49
CA LEU A 262 9.39 -23.75 12.77
C LEU A 262 10.09 -22.60 13.50
N TYR A 263 11.29 -22.87 14.01
CA TYR A 263 12.16 -21.87 14.63
C TYR A 263 13.17 -21.34 13.63
N ILE A 264 13.15 -20.03 13.42
CA ILE A 264 14.09 -19.31 12.57
C ILE A 264 15.14 -18.66 13.47
N VAL A 265 16.41 -19.00 13.28
CA VAL A 265 17.51 -18.57 14.15
C VAL A 265 18.64 -17.92 13.36
N GLU A 266 19.35 -16.99 13.98
CA GLU A 266 20.45 -16.28 13.33
C GLU A 266 21.76 -17.10 13.40
N GLY A 267 22.27 -17.50 12.24
CA GLY A 267 23.55 -18.18 12.09
C GLY A 267 23.59 -19.63 12.57
N ASP A 268 24.69 -20.32 12.26
CA ASP A 268 24.85 -21.74 12.61
C ASP A 268 25.13 -21.96 14.09
N SER A 269 25.65 -20.95 14.80
CA SER A 269 25.93 -21.05 16.24
C SER A 269 24.65 -21.16 17.06
N ALA A 270 23.69 -20.25 16.86
CA ALA A 270 22.36 -20.37 17.46
C ALA A 270 21.59 -21.58 16.91
N GLY A 271 21.77 -21.88 15.61
CA GLY A 271 21.26 -23.10 14.98
C GLY A 271 21.69 -24.39 15.67
N GLY A 272 22.95 -24.50 16.07
CA GLY A 272 23.50 -25.67 16.77
C GLY A 272 22.85 -25.87 18.14
N SER A 273 22.79 -24.81 18.94
CA SER A 273 22.16 -24.83 20.26
C SER A 273 20.67 -25.15 20.20
N ALA A 274 19.95 -24.49 19.29
CA ALA A 274 18.51 -24.72 19.09
C ALA A 274 18.25 -26.15 18.59
N LYS A 275 19.09 -26.68 17.69
CA LYS A 275 18.98 -28.05 17.22
C LYS A 275 19.17 -29.09 18.33
N ALA A 276 20.07 -28.83 19.28
CA ALA A 276 20.34 -29.74 20.39
C ALA A 276 19.24 -29.72 21.46
N GLY A 277 18.60 -28.55 21.70
CA GLY A 277 17.59 -28.38 22.74
C GLY A 277 16.14 -28.62 22.33
N ARG A 278 15.86 -28.81 21.04
CA ARG A 278 14.49 -28.92 20.53
C ARG A 278 13.84 -30.27 20.82
N ASP A 279 12.51 -30.28 20.86
CA ASP A 279 11.76 -31.52 20.64
C ASP A 279 11.79 -31.88 19.14
N SER A 280 12.65 -32.83 18.78
CA SER A 280 12.80 -33.28 17.38
C SER A 280 11.54 -33.89 16.77
N MET A 281 10.53 -34.23 17.58
CA MET A 281 9.25 -34.74 17.10
C MET A 281 8.45 -33.64 16.39
N HIS A 282 8.42 -32.42 16.94
CA HIS A 282 7.51 -31.35 16.50
C HIS A 282 8.23 -30.08 16.02
N GLN A 283 9.50 -29.88 16.40
CA GLN A 283 10.19 -28.61 16.19
C GLN A 283 11.26 -28.69 15.10
N ALA A 284 11.10 -27.88 14.05
CA ALA A 284 12.06 -27.71 12.97
C ALA A 284 12.92 -26.45 13.19
N ILE A 285 14.22 -26.49 12.84
CA ILE A 285 15.15 -25.35 12.99
C ILE A 285 15.69 -24.93 11.62
N LEU A 286 15.49 -23.66 11.27
CA LEU A 286 16.02 -23.02 10.07
C LEU A 286 17.02 -21.91 10.45
N PRO A 287 18.33 -22.18 10.44
CA PRO A 287 19.35 -21.16 10.59
C PRO A 287 19.43 -20.28 9.33
N ILE A 288 19.28 -18.97 9.50
CA ILE A 288 19.47 -17.97 8.44
C ILE A 288 20.89 -17.43 8.53
N ARG A 289 21.59 -17.41 7.40
CA ARG A 289 22.92 -16.81 7.27
C ARG A 289 22.81 -15.49 6.52
N GLY A 290 23.32 -14.42 7.11
CA GLY A 290 23.30 -13.08 6.53
C GLY A 290 22.07 -12.26 6.91
N LYS A 291 22.00 -11.03 6.42
CA LYS A 291 20.88 -10.10 6.65
C LYS A 291 19.75 -10.38 5.67
N ILE A 292 18.51 -10.37 6.16
CA ILE A 292 17.30 -10.45 5.33
C ILE A 292 17.12 -9.09 4.63
N ILE A 293 16.83 -9.10 3.33
CA ILE A 293 16.59 -7.91 2.48
C ILE A 293 15.12 -7.52 2.56
#